data_AF-A0A1R1X2L2-F1
#
_entry.id   AF-A0A1R1X2L2-F1
#
_cell.length_a   1.000
_cell.length_b   1.000
_cell.length_c   1.000
_cell.angle_alpha   90.00
_cell.angle_beta   90.00
_cell.angle_gamma   90.00
#
_symmetry.space_group_name_H-M   'P 1'
#
loop_
_entity.id
_entity.type
_entity.pdbx_description
1 polymer ?
#
loop_
_entity_poly.entity_id
_entity_poly.type
_entity_poly.pdbx_seq_one_letter_code
_entity_poly.pdbx_strand_id
1 'polypeptide(L)'
;MESPGEYVIPGNILVRQRGTKFHPGENVGIGKDHTLFALSPGYVRFYKEMYNKKERRIIAVALEKTDYAFPRDTSLPRKRGFFLVDRTRMKQEIIDTRNKYLSEKEALFNQ
;
A
#
# COMPACT_ATOMS: atom_id res chain seq x y z
N MET A 1 -5.52 -17.74 5.84
CA MET A 1 -4.16 -17.53 5.32
C MET A 1 -4.38 -17.25 3.86
N GLU A 2 -4.03 -16.04 3.41
CA GLU A 2 -4.22 -15.66 2.01
C GLU A 2 -3.34 -16.53 1.11
N SER A 3 -3.81 -16.79 -0.11
CA SER A 3 -3.14 -17.67 -1.05
C SER A 3 -1.96 -16.97 -1.73
N PRO A 4 -0.90 -17.70 -2.13
CA PRO A 4 0.17 -17.11 -2.94
C PRO A 4 -0.37 -16.49 -4.23
N GLY A 5 0.00 -15.23 -4.51
CA GLY A 5 -0.42 -14.50 -5.71
C GLY A 5 -1.81 -13.87 -5.63
N GLU A 6 -2.45 -13.90 -4.46
CA GLU A 6 -3.72 -13.22 -4.20
C GLU A 6 -3.53 -11.69 -4.10
N TYR A 7 -4.50 -10.94 -4.59
CA TYR A 7 -4.51 -9.48 -4.49
C TYR A 7 -4.98 -9.04 -3.11
N VAL A 8 -4.24 -8.15 -2.47
CA VAL A 8 -4.51 -7.65 -1.12
C VAL A 8 -4.47 -6.14 -1.09
N ILE A 9 -5.23 -5.56 -0.17
CA ILE A 9 -5.25 -4.12 0.12
C ILE A 9 -4.57 -3.84 1.46
N PRO A 10 -4.15 -2.59 1.74
CA PRO A 10 -3.58 -2.22 3.03
C PRO A 10 -4.51 -2.61 4.19
N GLY A 11 -3.95 -3.23 5.23
CA GLY A 11 -4.68 -3.71 6.41
C GLY A 11 -5.17 -5.16 6.31
N ASN A 12 -5.16 -5.79 5.14
CA ASN A 12 -5.51 -7.21 5.02
C ASN A 12 -4.54 -8.08 5.82
N ILE A 13 -5.10 -9.06 6.52
CA ILE A 13 -4.35 -10.00 7.35
C ILE A 13 -3.86 -11.16 6.49
N LEU A 14 -2.55 -11.27 6.31
CA LEU A 14 -1.94 -12.32 5.49
C LEU A 14 -1.85 -13.63 6.27
N VAL A 15 -1.31 -13.55 7.48
CA VAL A 15 -1.07 -14.72 8.36
C VAL A 15 -1.26 -14.32 9.82
N ARG A 16 -2.06 -15.12 10.54
CA ARG A 16 -2.06 -15.14 12.02
C ARG A 16 -1.18 -16.28 12.50
N GLN A 17 -0.29 -16.00 13.43
CA GLN A 17 0.69 -16.97 13.92
C GLN A 17 0.98 -16.74 15.41
N ARG A 18 1.50 -17.77 16.07
CA ARG A 18 2.08 -17.67 17.41
C ARG A 18 3.60 -17.75 17.26
N GLY A 19 4.28 -16.64 17.55
CA GLY A 19 5.69 -16.45 17.21
C GLY A 19 5.92 -16.19 15.71
N THR A 20 7.18 -16.00 15.32
CA THR A 20 7.57 -15.65 13.95
C THR A 20 7.94 -16.89 13.12
N LYS A 21 6.91 -17.63 12.66
CA LYS A 21 7.12 -18.72 11.68
C LYS A 21 7.40 -18.15 10.29
N PHE A 22 6.69 -17.08 9.96
CA PHE A 22 6.94 -16.22 8.81
C PHE A 22 7.40 -14.86 9.31
N HIS A 23 8.36 -14.29 8.60
CA HIS A 23 8.87 -12.95 8.82
C HIS A 23 8.25 -11.96 7.82
N PRO A 24 8.07 -10.69 8.21
CA PRO A 24 7.63 -9.65 7.30
C PRO A 24 8.73 -9.34 6.27
N GLY A 25 8.33 -9.26 5.00
CA GLY A 25 9.17 -8.82 3.88
C GLY A 25 8.72 -7.45 3.36
N GLU A 26 8.95 -7.19 2.07
CA GLU A 26 8.53 -5.93 1.45
C GLU A 26 7.02 -5.69 1.56
N ASN A 27 6.63 -4.44 1.88
CA ASN A 27 5.23 -3.99 1.99
C ASN A 27 4.37 -4.80 2.98
N VAL A 28 4.99 -5.45 3.98
CA VAL A 28 4.30 -6.22 5.03
C VAL A 28 4.69 -5.69 6.40
N GLY A 29 3.67 -5.48 7.25
CA GLY A 29 3.82 -5.11 8.65
C GLY A 29 3.63 -6.30 9.58
N ILE A 30 4.07 -6.16 10.83
CA ILE A 30 3.89 -7.15 11.90
C ILE A 30 3.19 -6.51 13.10
N GLY A 31 2.13 -7.16 13.58
CA GLY A 31 1.38 -6.75 14.77
C GLY A 31 2.03 -7.23 16.08
N LYS A 32 1.49 -6.78 17.22
CA LYS A 32 1.95 -7.16 18.57
C LYS A 32 1.90 -8.67 18.81
N ASP A 33 0.93 -9.35 18.22
CA ASP A 33 0.73 -10.80 18.30
C ASP A 33 1.46 -11.57 17.18
N HIS A 34 2.38 -10.92 16.46
CA HIS A 34 3.09 -11.44 15.29
C HIS A 34 2.19 -11.70 14.06
N THR A 35 0.96 -11.19 14.05
CA THR A 35 0.11 -11.21 12.85
C THR A 35 0.74 -10.37 11.74
N LEU A 36 0.84 -10.92 10.54
CA LEU A 36 1.36 -10.23 9.36
C LEU A 36 0.22 -9.61 8.56
N PHE A 37 0.39 -8.35 8.14
CA PHE A 37 -0.61 -7.60 7.39
C PHE A 37 0.00 -6.79 6.25
N ALA A 38 -0.78 -6.52 5.21
CA ALA A 38 -0.32 -5.75 4.06
C ALA A 38 -0.25 -4.25 4.37
N LEU A 39 0.82 -3.57 3.95
CA LEU A 39 0.99 -2.11 4.07
C LEU A 39 0.60 -1.35 2.79
N SER A 40 0.72 -2.03 1.64
CA SER A 40 0.44 -1.48 0.32
C SER A 40 -0.48 -2.43 -0.45
N PRO A 41 -1.31 -1.93 -1.38
CA PRO A 41 -2.04 -2.80 -2.29
C PRO A 41 -1.06 -3.55 -3.20
N GLY A 42 -1.35 -4.81 -3.50
CA GLY A 42 -0.49 -5.65 -4.33
C GLY A 42 -0.80 -7.14 -4.23
N TYR A 43 0.17 -7.98 -4.55
CA TYR A 43 0.03 -9.43 -4.65
C TYR A 43 0.93 -10.15 -3.66
N VAL A 44 0.39 -11.15 -2.94
CA VAL A 44 1.13 -11.88 -1.90
C VAL A 44 2.22 -12.76 -2.51
N ARG A 45 3.43 -12.68 -1.95
CA ARG A 45 4.61 -13.46 -2.35
C ARG A 45 5.23 -14.13 -1.13
N PHE A 46 5.58 -15.40 -1.33
CA PHE A 46 6.31 -16.19 -0.34
C PHE A 46 7.68 -16.50 -0.92
N TYR A 47 8.72 -16.22 -0.15
CA TYR A 47 10.07 -16.59 -0.53
C TYR A 47 10.86 -16.98 0.72
N LYS A 48 12.07 -17.46 0.49
CA LYS A 48 12.98 -17.84 1.56
C LYS A 48 14.28 -17.09 1.40
N GLU A 49 14.84 -16.67 2.52
CA GLU A 49 16.08 -15.91 2.55
C GLU A 49 17.00 -16.46 3.63
N MET A 50 18.30 -16.51 3.32
CA MET A 50 19.34 -16.89 4.26
C MET A 50 19.67 -15.70 5.15
N TYR A 51 19.36 -15.81 6.44
CA TYR A 51 19.74 -14.82 7.44
C TYR A 51 20.60 -15.47 8.51
N ASN A 52 21.85 -15.00 8.67
CA ASN A 52 22.81 -15.49 9.65
C ASN A 52 22.92 -17.04 9.65
N LYS A 53 23.13 -17.62 8.47
CA LYS A 53 23.22 -19.07 8.22
C LYS A 53 21.95 -19.89 8.52
N LYS A 54 20.80 -19.23 8.73
CA LYS A 54 19.50 -19.88 8.92
C LYS A 54 18.53 -19.46 7.83
N GLU A 55 17.72 -20.42 7.37
CA GLU A 55 16.64 -20.16 6.42
C GLU A 55 15.46 -19.48 7.14
N ARG A 56 15.05 -18.30 6.66
CA ARG A 56 13.83 -17.62 7.10
C ARG A 56 12.80 -17.64 5.99
N ARG A 57 11.55 -17.95 6.34
CA ARG A 57 10.41 -17.84 5.43
C ARG A 57 9.85 -16.44 5.52
N ILE A 58 9.74 -15.76 4.40
CA ILE A 58 9.35 -14.36 4.34
C ILE A 58 8.08 -14.23 3.49
N ILE A 59 7.19 -13.34 3.91
CA ILE A 59 6.00 -12.94 3.17
C ILE A 59 6.16 -11.48 2.76
N ALA A 60 6.04 -11.21 1.47
CA ALA A 60 6.04 -9.87 0.90
C ALA A 60 4.78 -9.61 0.10
N VAL A 61 4.52 -8.34 -0.19
CA VAL A 61 3.48 -7.90 -1.12
C VAL A 61 4.14 -7.18 -2.29
N ALA A 62 4.02 -7.75 -3.48
CA ALA A 62 4.51 -7.19 -4.73
C ALA A 62 3.51 -6.19 -5.29
N LEU A 63 3.96 -5.04 -5.79
CA LEU A 63 3.06 -4.01 -6.34
C LEU A 63 2.35 -4.49 -7.61
N GLU A 64 3.04 -5.30 -8.43
CA GLU A 64 2.54 -5.82 -9.69
C GLU A 64 2.39 -7.35 -9.65
N LYS A 65 1.41 -7.87 -10.38
CA LYS A 65 1.14 -9.32 -10.45
C LYS A 65 2.25 -10.10 -11.14
N THR A 66 2.98 -9.46 -12.03
CA THR A 66 4.08 -10.05 -12.80
C THR A 66 5.39 -10.07 -12.03
N ASP A 67 5.48 -9.35 -10.91
CA ASP A 67 6.70 -9.29 -10.12
C ASP A 67 6.80 -10.52 -9.20
N TYR A 68 7.59 -11.50 -9.65
CA TYR A 68 7.93 -12.73 -8.92
C TYR A 68 9.41 -12.75 -8.47
N ALA A 69 10.16 -11.67 -8.71
CA ALA A 69 11.58 -11.58 -8.40
C ALA A 69 11.78 -11.29 -6.90
N PHE A 70 11.67 -12.33 -6.06
CA PHE A 70 11.94 -12.28 -4.63
C PHE A 70 12.96 -13.35 -4.22
N PRO A 71 13.93 -13.04 -3.33
CA PRO A 71 14.22 -11.72 -2.76
C PRO A 71 14.68 -10.70 -3.82
N ARG A 72 14.35 -9.43 -3.62
CA ARG A 72 14.76 -8.38 -4.56
C ARG A 72 16.29 -8.17 -4.48
N ASP A 73 16.91 -7.90 -5.62
CA ASP A 73 18.29 -7.45 -5.69
C ASP A 73 18.47 -6.10 -4.99
N THR A 74 19.39 -6.03 -4.04
CA THR A 74 19.68 -4.84 -3.23
C THR A 74 20.38 -3.73 -4.02
N SER A 75 20.99 -4.05 -5.16
CA SER A 75 21.64 -3.08 -6.04
C SER A 75 20.65 -2.23 -6.84
N LEU A 76 19.44 -2.76 -7.07
CA LEU A 76 18.40 -2.12 -7.86
C LEU A 76 17.60 -1.12 -7.01
N PRO A 77 17.06 -0.04 -7.62
CA PRO A 77 16.21 0.90 -6.91
C PRO A 77 14.92 0.20 -6.43
N ARG A 78 14.49 0.55 -5.20
CA ARG A 78 13.23 0.03 -4.64
C ARG A 78 12.03 0.54 -5.44
N LYS A 79 11.19 -0.38 -5.93
CA LYS A 79 9.89 -0.03 -6.51
C LYS A 79 8.95 0.46 -5.40
N ARG A 80 8.38 1.65 -5.57
CA ARG A 80 7.42 2.26 -4.63
C ARG A 80 6.13 2.58 -5.38
N GLY A 81 4.99 2.31 -4.76
CA GLY A 81 3.71 2.74 -5.31
C GLY A 81 3.45 4.20 -4.95
N PHE A 82 3.07 5.01 -5.94
CA PHE A 82 2.53 6.35 -5.73
C PHE A 82 1.00 6.24 -5.76
N PHE A 83 0.40 6.06 -4.59
CA PHE A 83 -1.04 5.82 -4.45
C PHE A 83 -1.86 7.11 -4.29
N LEU A 84 -1.35 8.24 -4.75
CA LEU A 84 -2.01 9.54 -4.67
C LEU A 84 -2.62 9.90 -6.02
N VAL A 85 -3.80 10.51 -5.99
CA VAL A 85 -4.51 11.02 -7.16
C VAL A 85 -4.39 12.53 -7.18
N ASP A 86 -4.11 13.11 -8.34
CA ASP A 86 -4.13 14.55 -8.52
C ASP A 86 -5.58 15.06 -8.49
N ARG A 87 -5.86 15.98 -7.56
CA ARG A 87 -7.19 16.61 -7.35
C ARG A 87 -7.18 18.11 -7.65
N THR A 88 -6.12 18.64 -8.23
CA THR A 88 -5.95 20.07 -8.53
C THR A 88 -7.14 20.63 -9.32
N ARG A 89 -7.53 19.95 -10.40
CA ARG A 89 -8.65 20.37 -11.26
C ARG A 89 -9.99 20.48 -10.52
N MET A 90 -10.38 19.45 -9.77
CA MET A 90 -11.61 19.48 -8.96
C MET A 90 -11.57 20.59 -7.89
N LYS A 91 -10.39 20.82 -7.28
CA LYS A 91 -10.23 21.88 -6.29
C LYS A 91 -10.45 23.26 -6.92
N GLN A 92 -9.95 23.48 -8.13
CA GLN A 92 -10.17 24.70 -8.89
C GLN A 92 -11.66 24.91 -9.18
N GLU A 93 -12.34 23.88 -9.71
CA GLU A 93 -13.77 23.92 -10.02
C GLU A 93 -14.64 24.23 -8.79
N ILE A 94 -14.30 23.68 -7.63
CA ILE A 94 -14.99 23.98 -6.35
C ILE A 94 -14.79 25.45 -5.94
N ILE A 95 -13.58 25.98 -6.08
CA ILE A 95 -13.26 27.37 -5.74
C ILE A 95 -14.02 28.32 -6.67
N ASP A 96 -14.01 28.04 -7.98
CA ASP A 96 -14.68 28.88 -8.98
C ASP A 96 -16.19 28.93 -8.77
N THR A 97 -16.80 27.78 -8.46
CA THR A 97 -18.24 27.69 -8.13
C THR A 97 -18.59 28.47 -6.87
N ARG A 98 -17.74 28.40 -5.84
CA ARG A 98 -17.91 29.16 -4.60
C ARG A 98 -17.82 30.67 -4.84
N ASN A 99 -16.85 31.11 -5.64
CA ASN A 99 -16.67 32.53 -5.97
C ASN A 99 -17.86 33.07 -6.78
N LYS A 100 -18.38 32.27 -7.72
CA LYS A 100 -19.59 32.61 -8.48
C LYS A 100 -20.80 32.81 -7.56
N TYR A 101 -21.04 31.88 -6.63
CA TYR A 101 -22.15 31.99 -5.66
C TYR A 101 -22.03 33.25 -4.79
N LEU A 102 -20.83 33.57 -4.30
CA LEU A 102 -20.62 34.76 -3.48
C LEU A 102 -20.89 36.05 -4.27
N SER A 103 -20.42 36.12 -5.52
CA SER A 103 -20.68 37.25 -6.42
C SER A 103 -22.19 37.43 -6.70
N GLU A 104 -22.91 36.34 -6.97
CA GLU A 104 -24.36 36.37 -7.18
C GLU A 104 -25.11 36.84 -5.93
N LYS A 105 -24.67 36.38 -4.75
CA LYS A 105 -25.25 36.78 -3.46
C LYS A 105 -25.01 38.27 -3.16
N GLU A 106 -23.81 38.77 -3.42
CA GLU A 106 -23.48 40.19 -3.25
C GLU A 106 -24.28 41.07 -4.20
N ALA A 107 -24.46 40.65 -5.46
CA ALA A 107 -25.29 41.35 -6.43
C ALA A 107 -26.76 41.45 -5.99
N LEU A 108 -27.31 40.39 -5.39
CA LEU A 108 -28.67 40.38 -4.84
C LEU A 108 -28.84 41.24 -3.59
N PHE A 109 -27.79 41.37 -2.76
CA PHE A 109 -27.83 42.17 -1.54
C PHE A 109 -27.74 43.68 -1.80
N ASN A 110 -27.10 44.06 -2.92
CA ASN A 110 -26.92 45.46 -3.32
C ASN A 110 -28.04 45.99 -4.24
N GLN A 111 -29.09 45.21 -4.50
CA GLN A 111 -30.35 45.63 -5.13
C GLN A 111 -31.34 46.12 -4.07
#